data_AF-A0A7S2G238-F1
#
_entry.id   AF-A0A7S2G238-F1
#
_cell.length_a   1.000
_cell.length_b   1.000
_cell.length_c   1.000
_cell.angle_alpha   90.00
_cell.angle_beta   90.00
_cell.angle_gamma   90.00
#
_symmetry.space_group_name_H-M   'P 1'
#
loop_
_entity.id
_entity.type
_entity.pdbx_description
1 polymer ?
#
loop_
_entity_poly.entity_id
_entity_poly.type
_entity_poly.pdbx_seq_one_letter_code
_entity_poly.pdbx_strand_id
1 'polypeptide(L)'
;ATMAPTNEEAEELFELYRPRHWTHGCDHPDPVVETTSLAFVSPPPFPSMDTQLPGIRPSAVAHKTLSALQLESVAYASMRHEQTLEGPDGATAGFFIGDGPGVGKGRQLAAIIVENWLKGCKRHVWLSVSPDLEHDARRDINDLVSKMDGINIPLFALSKQSYRDITKPVGVLFSTYSALVAKEGLNAAEKDLQAAIDEGDDDAQAAAAASGAANKRTRLEQIARWMAGSGKASSMGCLLFDECHKAKNLLPNASGGGASQTAKAVLELQELLPKARVVYCSATGASSVRNLAYMVRLGLWG
;
A
#
# COMPACT_ATOMS: atom_id res chain seq x y z
N ALA A 1 -28.74 -1.52 -36.19
CA ALA A 1 -28.61 -2.74 -35.37
C ALA A 1 -27.12 -2.96 -35.13
N THR A 2 -26.61 -2.57 -33.97
CA THR A 2 -25.24 -2.85 -33.56
C THR A 2 -25.17 -4.35 -33.25
N MET A 3 -24.52 -5.11 -34.12
CA MET A 3 -24.24 -6.52 -33.86
C MET A 3 -23.29 -6.60 -32.66
N ALA A 4 -23.64 -7.43 -31.69
CA ALA A 4 -22.71 -7.81 -30.63
C ALA A 4 -21.54 -8.57 -31.29
N PRO A 5 -20.28 -8.30 -30.90
CA PRO A 5 -19.12 -8.96 -31.49
C PRO A 5 -19.22 -10.48 -31.27
N THR A 6 -18.82 -11.24 -32.29
CA THR A 6 -18.75 -12.70 -32.24
C THR A 6 -17.56 -13.17 -31.39
N ASN A 7 -17.60 -14.40 -30.91
CA ASN A 7 -16.58 -14.97 -30.00
C ASN A 7 -15.16 -15.02 -30.62
N GLU A 8 -15.04 -15.01 -31.95
CA GLU A 8 -13.74 -14.96 -32.67
C GLU A 8 -13.08 -13.57 -32.61
N GLU A 9 -13.85 -12.47 -32.61
CA GLU A 9 -13.28 -11.11 -32.50
C GLU A 9 -12.73 -10.82 -31.09
N ALA A 10 -13.19 -11.56 -30.08
CA ALA A 10 -12.68 -11.49 -28.71
C ALA A 10 -11.34 -12.23 -28.54
N GLU A 11 -11.07 -13.28 -29.33
CA GLU A 11 -9.81 -14.03 -29.33
C GLU A 11 -8.64 -13.23 -29.95
N GLU A 12 -8.91 -12.26 -30.85
CA GLU A 12 -7.87 -11.36 -31.38
C GLU A 12 -7.43 -10.26 -30.41
N LEU A 13 -8.25 -9.93 -29.40
CA LEU A 13 -8.04 -8.78 -28.52
C LEU A 13 -7.32 -9.12 -27.21
N PHE A 14 -7.42 -10.37 -26.76
CA PHE A 14 -6.88 -10.82 -25.48
C PHE A 14 -6.05 -12.10 -25.62
N GLU A 15 -4.90 -12.12 -24.97
CA GLU A 15 -4.01 -13.29 -24.90
C GLU A 15 -3.90 -13.81 -23.47
N LEU A 16 -3.65 -15.12 -23.32
CA LEU A 16 -3.40 -15.72 -22.01
C LEU A 16 -2.10 -15.18 -21.43
N TYR A 17 -2.19 -14.50 -20.29
CA TYR A 17 -1.03 -13.95 -19.60
C TYR A 17 -0.18 -15.08 -19.02
N ARG A 18 1.12 -15.01 -19.28
CA ARG A 18 2.13 -15.84 -18.61
C ARG A 18 3.34 -14.99 -18.24
N PRO A 19 3.90 -15.19 -17.03
CA PRO A 19 5.16 -14.57 -16.66
C PRO A 19 6.25 -14.78 -17.70
N ARG A 20 6.91 -13.70 -18.13
CA ARG A 20 7.95 -13.78 -19.18
C ARG A 20 9.32 -14.10 -18.64
N HIS A 21 9.64 -13.52 -17.49
CA HIS A 21 10.96 -13.66 -16.87
C HIS A 21 10.91 -14.51 -15.60
N TRP A 22 9.73 -14.64 -14.97
CA TRP A 22 9.57 -15.43 -13.75
C TRP A 22 9.21 -16.89 -14.05
N THR A 23 9.93 -17.83 -13.44
CA THR A 23 9.82 -19.27 -13.75
C THR A 23 9.43 -20.14 -12.54
N HIS A 24 9.11 -19.54 -11.40
CA HIS A 24 8.78 -20.27 -10.17
C HIS A 24 7.30 -20.18 -9.80
N GLY A 25 6.78 -21.23 -9.15
CA GLY A 25 5.39 -21.28 -8.69
C GLY A 25 4.52 -22.14 -9.61
N CYS A 26 3.24 -22.24 -9.26
CA CYS A 26 2.25 -22.95 -10.07
C CYS A 26 1.47 -22.01 -10.97
N ASP A 27 0.75 -22.56 -11.95
CA ASP A 27 -0.21 -21.77 -12.72
C ASP A 27 -1.29 -21.17 -11.81
N HIS A 28 -1.86 -20.04 -12.25
CA HIS A 28 -3.00 -19.44 -11.57
C HIS A 28 -4.25 -20.31 -11.75
N PRO A 29 -5.10 -20.48 -10.72
CA PRO A 29 -6.28 -21.35 -10.81
C PRO A 29 -7.26 -20.95 -11.91
N ASP A 30 -7.40 -19.65 -12.15
CA ASP A 30 -8.20 -19.08 -13.22
C ASP A 30 -7.32 -18.53 -14.35
N PRO A 31 -7.74 -18.64 -15.63
CA PRO A 31 -7.01 -18.03 -16.73
C PRO A 31 -7.00 -16.51 -16.57
N VAL A 32 -5.80 -15.93 -16.54
CA VAL A 32 -5.59 -14.48 -16.55
C VAL A 32 -5.21 -14.08 -17.97
N VAL A 33 -5.82 -13.00 -18.47
CA VAL A 33 -5.58 -12.51 -19.83
C VAL A 33 -5.08 -11.07 -19.80
N GLU A 34 -4.31 -10.71 -20.81
CA GLU A 34 -3.90 -9.34 -21.10
C GLU A 34 -4.32 -8.94 -22.51
N THR A 35 -4.38 -7.64 -22.82
CA THR A 35 -4.63 -7.22 -24.20
C THR A 35 -3.43 -7.56 -25.07
N THR A 36 -3.66 -7.92 -26.33
CA THR A 36 -2.59 -8.22 -27.31
C THR A 36 -1.55 -7.09 -27.38
N SER A 37 -1.98 -5.83 -27.23
CA SER A 37 -1.09 -4.66 -27.18
C SER A 37 -0.15 -4.64 -25.96
N LEU A 38 -0.61 -5.09 -24.78
CA LEU A 38 0.22 -5.22 -23.58
C LEU A 38 1.18 -6.43 -23.71
N ALA A 39 0.72 -7.50 -24.37
CA ALA A 39 1.55 -8.67 -24.67
C ALA A 39 2.78 -8.34 -25.56
N PHE A 40 2.80 -7.21 -26.27
CA PHE A 40 4.00 -6.76 -26.99
C PHE A 40 5.06 -6.09 -26.10
N VAL A 41 4.71 -5.65 -24.90
CA VAL A 41 5.62 -4.94 -23.99
C VAL A 41 6.23 -5.92 -23.00
N SER A 42 7.56 -6.13 -23.08
CA SER A 42 8.26 -6.99 -22.12
C SER A 42 8.63 -6.20 -20.86
N PRO A 43 8.33 -6.72 -19.66
CA PRO A 43 8.85 -6.15 -18.42
C PRO A 43 10.37 -6.35 -18.34
N PRO A 44 11.08 -5.64 -17.45
CA PRO A 44 12.52 -5.82 -17.31
C PRO A 44 12.87 -7.23 -16.81
N PRO A 45 14.01 -7.81 -17.21
CA PRO A 45 14.46 -9.09 -16.69
C PRO A 45 14.89 -8.99 -15.22
N PHE A 46 14.81 -10.11 -14.50
CA PHE A 46 15.33 -10.21 -13.14
C PHE A 46 16.86 -10.36 -13.15
N PRO A 47 17.62 -9.57 -12.36
CA PRO A 47 19.07 -9.66 -12.31
C PRO A 47 19.61 -11.03 -11.88
N SER A 48 18.90 -11.69 -10.95
CA SER A 48 19.17 -13.06 -10.56
C SER A 48 17.90 -13.75 -10.09
N MET A 49 17.36 -14.62 -10.96
CA MET A 49 16.14 -15.36 -10.70
C MET A 49 16.25 -16.25 -9.46
N ASP A 50 17.36 -16.97 -9.31
CA ASP A 50 17.56 -17.92 -8.23
C ASP A 50 17.70 -17.26 -6.85
N THR A 51 17.99 -15.96 -6.78
CA THR A 51 18.10 -15.24 -5.49
C THR A 51 16.90 -14.35 -5.20
N GLN A 52 15.96 -14.20 -6.13
CA GLN A 52 14.81 -13.31 -5.96
C GLN A 52 13.80 -13.88 -4.97
N LEU A 53 13.23 -13.00 -4.13
CA LEU A 53 12.27 -13.35 -3.07
C LEU A 53 12.75 -14.46 -2.11
N PRO A 54 13.93 -14.34 -1.49
CA PRO A 54 14.50 -15.41 -0.68
C PRO A 54 13.65 -15.75 0.55
N GLY A 55 12.80 -14.82 1.01
CA GLY A 55 11.89 -15.03 2.14
C GLY A 55 10.67 -15.85 1.75
N ILE A 56 9.78 -15.28 0.93
CA ILE A 56 8.47 -15.89 0.67
C ILE A 56 8.50 -17.04 -0.35
N ARG A 57 9.39 -16.99 -1.35
CA ARG A 57 9.36 -17.92 -2.50
C ARG A 57 9.48 -19.39 -2.10
N PRO A 58 10.41 -19.83 -1.23
CA PRO A 58 10.57 -21.25 -0.93
C PRO A 58 9.27 -21.90 -0.40
N SER A 59 8.64 -21.27 0.59
CA SER A 59 7.36 -21.72 1.14
C SER A 59 6.23 -21.61 0.12
N ALA A 60 6.17 -20.50 -0.62
CA ALA A 60 5.09 -20.27 -1.57
C ALA A 60 5.07 -21.30 -2.71
N VAL A 61 6.24 -21.68 -3.22
CA VAL A 61 6.38 -22.71 -4.26
C VAL A 61 6.11 -24.10 -3.69
N ALA A 62 6.69 -24.45 -2.54
CA ALA A 62 6.54 -25.77 -1.93
C ALA A 62 5.08 -26.08 -1.57
N HIS A 63 4.34 -25.09 -1.09
CA HIS A 63 2.95 -25.24 -0.63
C HIS A 63 1.91 -24.72 -1.62
N LYS A 64 2.33 -24.23 -2.80
CA LYS A 64 1.47 -23.65 -3.85
C LYS A 64 0.51 -22.58 -3.31
N THR A 65 1.00 -21.73 -2.40
CA THR A 65 0.17 -20.67 -1.80
C THR A 65 0.08 -19.41 -2.67
N LEU A 66 0.95 -19.29 -3.67
CA LEU A 66 0.96 -18.23 -4.67
C LEU A 66 1.20 -18.83 -6.05
N SER A 67 0.48 -18.31 -7.03
CA SER A 67 0.74 -18.60 -8.45
C SER A 67 2.01 -17.90 -8.95
N ALA A 68 2.52 -18.35 -10.10
CA ALA A 68 3.70 -17.77 -10.74
C ALA A 68 3.52 -16.28 -11.05
N LEU A 69 2.35 -15.86 -11.57
CA LEU A 69 2.07 -14.44 -11.83
C LEU A 69 2.01 -13.61 -10.55
N GLN A 70 1.47 -14.17 -9.45
CA GLN A 70 1.43 -13.45 -8.18
C GLN A 70 2.85 -13.29 -7.59
N LEU A 71 3.70 -14.31 -7.72
CA LEU A 71 5.10 -14.24 -7.33
C LEU A 71 5.89 -13.26 -8.20
N GLU A 72 5.64 -13.21 -9.50
CA GLU A 72 6.24 -12.23 -10.42
C GLU A 72 5.91 -10.79 -9.99
N SER A 73 4.64 -10.49 -9.68
CA SER A 73 4.24 -9.17 -9.17
C SER A 73 4.97 -8.80 -7.87
N VAL A 74 5.11 -9.75 -6.94
CA VAL A 74 5.85 -9.53 -5.68
C VAL A 74 7.35 -9.30 -5.96
N ALA A 75 7.92 -10.01 -6.93
CA ALA A 75 9.31 -9.88 -7.32
C ALA A 75 9.61 -8.52 -7.94
N TYR A 76 8.76 -8.03 -8.84
CA TYR A 76 8.88 -6.69 -9.42
C TYR A 76 8.66 -5.60 -8.40
N ALA A 77 7.69 -5.75 -7.49
CA ALA A 77 7.52 -4.83 -6.37
C ALA A 77 8.80 -4.74 -5.53
N SER A 78 9.40 -5.89 -5.19
CA SER A 78 10.67 -5.92 -4.44
C SER A 78 11.80 -5.22 -5.19
N MET A 79 11.94 -5.43 -6.50
CA MET A 79 12.96 -4.75 -7.32
C MET A 79 12.76 -3.23 -7.34
N ARG A 80 11.51 -2.77 -7.51
CA ARG A 80 11.22 -1.33 -7.51
C ARG A 80 11.49 -0.71 -6.15
N HIS A 81 11.18 -1.42 -5.06
CA HIS A 81 11.43 -0.96 -3.69
C HIS A 81 12.91 -0.86 -3.31
N GLU A 82 13.84 -1.38 -4.13
CA GLU A 82 15.29 -1.19 -3.96
C GLU A 82 15.80 0.10 -4.65
N GLN A 83 14.98 0.72 -5.49
CA GLN A 83 15.34 1.92 -6.22
C GLN A 83 14.96 3.18 -5.45
N THR A 84 15.77 4.22 -5.63
CA THR A 84 15.52 5.56 -5.09
C THR A 84 15.20 6.50 -6.25
N LEU A 85 14.12 7.26 -6.14
CA LEU A 85 13.74 8.26 -7.12
C LEU A 85 14.67 9.47 -7.03
N GLU A 86 14.94 10.06 -8.18
CA GLU A 86 15.65 11.34 -8.28
C GLU A 86 14.78 12.46 -7.72
N GLY A 87 15.32 13.24 -6.79
CA GLY A 87 14.61 14.32 -6.11
C GLY A 87 15.23 14.66 -4.76
N PRO A 88 14.86 15.81 -4.16
CA PRO A 88 15.46 16.30 -2.92
C PRO A 88 15.30 15.31 -1.74
N ASP A 89 14.19 14.58 -1.69
CA ASP A 89 13.89 13.65 -0.59
C ASP A 89 14.47 12.24 -0.80
N GLY A 90 14.98 11.94 -2.00
CA GLY A 90 15.47 10.63 -2.40
C GLY A 90 14.47 9.52 -2.03
N ALA A 91 13.24 9.65 -2.51
CA ALA A 91 12.14 8.81 -2.06
C ALA A 91 12.25 7.39 -2.64
N THR A 92 11.96 6.33 -1.88
CA THR A 92 11.95 4.95 -2.41
C THR A 92 10.92 4.82 -3.54
N ALA A 93 11.25 4.16 -4.64
CA ALA A 93 10.28 4.01 -5.72
C ALA A 93 9.10 3.12 -5.32
N GLY A 94 7.91 3.44 -5.84
CA GLY A 94 6.67 2.71 -5.63
C GLY A 94 6.40 1.71 -6.75
N PHE A 95 5.39 0.87 -6.54
CA PHE A 95 4.93 -0.11 -7.51
C PHE A 95 3.40 -0.07 -7.64
N PHE A 96 2.86 -0.30 -8.84
CA PHE A 96 1.43 -0.35 -9.09
C PHE A 96 0.99 -1.79 -9.43
N ILE A 97 0.01 -2.29 -8.71
CA ILE A 97 -0.70 -3.54 -9.00
C ILE A 97 -2.03 -3.17 -9.64
N GLY A 98 -2.10 -3.37 -10.96
CA GLY A 98 -3.25 -3.07 -11.81
C GLY A 98 -4.12 -4.29 -12.15
N ASP A 99 -3.85 -5.45 -11.54
CA ASP A 99 -4.48 -6.70 -11.94
C ASP A 99 -6.01 -6.68 -11.84
N GLY A 100 -6.66 -7.39 -12.76
CA GLY A 100 -8.11 -7.53 -12.78
C GLY A 100 -8.69 -8.12 -11.49
N PRO A 101 -10.02 -8.01 -11.29
CA PRO A 101 -10.71 -8.79 -10.26
C PRO A 101 -10.41 -10.29 -10.43
N GLY A 102 -10.37 -11.05 -9.33
CA GLY A 102 -10.12 -12.50 -9.36
C GLY A 102 -8.64 -12.93 -9.35
N VAL A 103 -7.71 -12.06 -9.77
CA VAL A 103 -6.25 -12.37 -9.79
C VAL A 103 -5.61 -12.48 -8.39
N GLY A 104 -6.34 -12.05 -7.35
CA GLY A 104 -5.87 -12.15 -5.96
C GLY A 104 -4.95 -11.01 -5.51
N LYS A 105 -5.28 -9.75 -5.85
CA LYS A 105 -4.50 -8.57 -5.42
C LYS A 105 -4.27 -8.49 -3.91
N GLY A 106 -5.29 -8.79 -3.08
CA GLY A 106 -5.13 -8.85 -1.62
C GLY A 106 -4.06 -9.86 -1.20
N ARG A 107 -4.00 -11.01 -1.87
CA ARG A 107 -2.97 -12.03 -1.67
C ARG A 107 -1.57 -11.53 -2.07
N GLN A 108 -1.45 -10.76 -3.16
CA GLN A 108 -0.19 -10.15 -3.58
C GLN A 108 0.28 -9.09 -2.58
N LEU A 109 -0.62 -8.22 -2.09
CA LEU A 109 -0.32 -7.23 -1.04
C LEU A 109 0.18 -7.91 0.24
N ALA A 110 -0.50 -8.98 0.67
CA ALA A 110 -0.08 -9.80 1.80
C ALA A 110 1.32 -10.43 1.56
N ALA A 111 1.58 -10.94 0.37
CA ALA A 111 2.87 -11.51 0.01
C ALA A 111 4.02 -10.49 0.04
N ILE A 112 3.77 -9.25 -0.43
CA ILE A 112 4.73 -8.14 -0.33
C ILE A 112 5.03 -7.81 1.14
N ILE A 113 4.02 -7.81 2.01
CA ILE A 113 4.20 -7.61 3.46
C ILE A 113 5.07 -8.73 4.03
N VAL A 114 4.76 -10.00 3.75
CA VAL A 114 5.48 -11.16 4.28
C VAL A 114 6.95 -11.15 3.82
N GLU A 115 7.22 -10.88 2.55
CA GLU A 115 8.59 -10.75 2.04
C GLU A 115 9.37 -9.65 2.76
N ASN A 116 8.78 -8.46 2.92
CA ASN A 116 9.42 -7.35 3.63
C ASN A 116 9.57 -7.64 5.14
N TRP A 117 8.62 -8.36 5.74
CA TRP A 117 8.71 -8.83 7.11
C TRP A 117 9.91 -9.73 7.31
N LEU A 118 10.13 -10.69 6.40
CA LEU A 118 11.28 -11.60 6.43
C LEU A 118 12.61 -10.86 6.20
N LYS A 119 12.60 -9.74 5.46
CA LYS A 119 13.73 -8.80 5.33
C LYS A 119 13.95 -7.89 6.55
N GLY A 120 13.18 -8.06 7.63
CA GLY A 120 13.33 -7.30 8.87
C GLY A 120 12.60 -5.95 8.90
N CYS A 121 11.83 -5.61 7.85
CA CYS A 121 10.96 -4.44 7.87
C CYS A 121 9.64 -4.84 8.54
N LYS A 122 9.38 -4.37 9.76
CA LYS A 122 8.33 -4.94 10.63
C LYS A 122 7.12 -4.03 10.86
N ARG A 123 7.06 -2.88 10.21
CA ARG A 123 5.96 -1.91 10.35
C ARG A 123 5.37 -1.62 8.98
N HIS A 124 4.13 -2.04 8.77
CA HIS A 124 3.42 -1.86 7.51
C HIS A 124 2.06 -1.21 7.77
N VAL A 125 1.57 -0.47 6.80
CA VAL A 125 0.26 0.16 6.82
C VAL A 125 -0.50 -0.30 5.60
N TRP A 126 -1.70 -0.83 5.82
CA TRP A 126 -2.65 -1.23 4.79
C TRP A 126 -3.86 -0.30 4.86
N LEU A 127 -4.00 0.56 3.85
CA LEU A 127 -5.12 1.46 3.70
C LEU A 127 -6.07 0.90 2.66
N SER A 128 -7.33 0.71 3.05
CA SER A 128 -8.37 0.22 2.16
C SER A 128 -9.65 1.07 2.27
N VAL A 129 -10.71 0.65 1.61
CA VAL A 129 -11.94 1.45 1.43
C VAL A 129 -13.00 1.18 2.48
N SER A 130 -12.96 0.00 3.10
CA SER A 130 -13.91 -0.44 4.11
C SER A 130 -13.18 -1.07 5.30
N PRO A 131 -13.65 -0.88 6.55
CA PRO A 131 -13.13 -1.63 7.69
C PRO A 131 -13.37 -3.13 7.57
N ASP A 132 -14.36 -3.58 6.80
CA ASP A 132 -14.70 -5.00 6.66
C ASP A 132 -13.60 -5.81 5.97
N LEU A 133 -12.84 -5.16 5.07
CA LEU A 133 -11.72 -5.74 4.35
C LEU A 133 -10.51 -6.04 5.26
N GLU A 134 -10.58 -5.65 6.55
CA GLU A 134 -9.60 -6.05 7.56
C GLU A 134 -9.55 -7.58 7.71
N HIS A 135 -10.70 -8.25 7.61
CA HIS A 135 -10.79 -9.70 7.75
C HIS A 135 -10.15 -10.41 6.55
N ASP A 136 -10.37 -9.91 5.34
CA ASP A 136 -9.74 -10.40 4.12
C ASP A 136 -8.23 -10.22 4.16
N ALA A 137 -7.75 -9.03 4.53
CA ALA A 137 -6.32 -8.74 4.67
C ALA A 137 -5.66 -9.65 5.71
N ARG A 138 -6.30 -9.85 6.87
CA ARG A 138 -5.80 -10.77 7.91
C ARG A 138 -5.76 -12.22 7.41
N ARG A 139 -6.81 -12.69 6.74
CA ARG A 139 -6.87 -14.04 6.16
C ARG A 139 -5.72 -14.24 5.18
N ASP A 140 -5.53 -13.30 4.24
CA ASP A 140 -4.51 -13.43 3.20
C ASP A 140 -3.08 -13.48 3.77
N ILE A 141 -2.80 -12.69 4.82
CA ILE A 141 -1.52 -12.77 5.55
C ILE A 141 -1.40 -14.12 6.28
N ASN A 142 -2.41 -14.49 7.06
CA ASN A 142 -2.38 -15.70 7.89
C ASN A 142 -2.23 -16.97 7.06
N ASP A 143 -2.92 -17.06 5.93
CA ASP A 143 -2.82 -18.21 5.03
C ASP A 143 -1.38 -18.40 4.53
N LEU A 144 -0.69 -17.32 4.17
CA LEU A 144 0.71 -17.36 3.73
C LEU A 144 1.65 -17.76 4.87
N VAL A 145 1.51 -17.13 6.05
CA VAL A 145 2.42 -17.40 7.18
C VAL A 145 2.14 -18.73 7.87
N SER A 146 0.93 -19.29 7.75
CA SER A 146 0.57 -20.60 8.30
C SER A 146 1.39 -21.76 7.72
N LYS A 147 2.06 -21.52 6.59
CA LYS A 147 2.96 -22.46 5.91
C LYS A 147 4.43 -22.22 6.24
N MET A 148 4.72 -21.28 7.13
CA MET A 148 6.08 -20.88 7.51
C MET A 148 6.28 -21.06 9.01
N ASP A 149 7.36 -21.75 9.40
CA ASP A 149 7.66 -21.98 10.81
C ASP A 149 8.11 -20.68 11.52
N GLY A 150 7.53 -20.43 12.69
CA GLY A 150 7.94 -19.33 13.57
C GLY A 150 7.57 -17.92 13.10
N ILE A 151 6.76 -17.78 12.05
CA ILE A 151 6.33 -16.48 11.53
C ILE A 151 4.90 -16.16 12.00
N ASN A 152 4.76 -15.02 12.67
CA ASN A 152 3.47 -14.44 13.02
C ASN A 152 3.50 -12.93 12.75
N ILE A 153 2.57 -12.46 11.92
CA ILE A 153 2.44 -11.05 11.54
C ILE A 153 1.10 -10.53 12.09
N PRO A 154 1.11 -9.79 13.21
CA PRO A 154 -0.13 -9.30 13.78
C PRO A 154 -0.69 -8.14 12.94
N LEU A 155 -2.01 -8.14 12.74
CA LEU A 155 -2.75 -7.08 12.07
C LEU A 155 -3.68 -6.39 13.07
N PHE A 156 -3.62 -5.05 13.13
CA PHE A 156 -4.40 -4.22 14.03
C PHE A 156 -5.25 -3.20 13.26
N ALA A 157 -6.56 -3.21 13.45
CA ALA A 157 -7.45 -2.19 12.90
C ALA A 157 -7.38 -0.90 13.73
N LEU A 158 -7.00 0.23 13.10
CA LEU A 158 -6.91 1.53 13.77
C LEU A 158 -8.26 2.08 14.22
N SER A 159 -9.35 1.71 13.54
CA SER A 159 -10.71 2.06 13.96
C SER A 159 -11.06 1.54 15.36
N LYS A 160 -10.35 0.51 15.84
CA LYS A 160 -10.52 -0.11 17.17
C LYS A 160 -9.52 0.44 18.20
N GLN A 161 -8.66 1.39 17.83
CA GLN A 161 -7.65 1.98 18.72
C GLN A 161 -8.06 3.41 19.10
N SER A 162 -7.59 3.91 20.24
CA SER A 162 -7.75 5.32 20.58
C SER A 162 -6.92 6.22 19.66
N TYR A 163 -7.16 7.53 19.67
CA TYR A 163 -6.33 8.53 18.98
C TYR A 163 -5.08 8.91 19.80
N ARG A 164 -4.64 8.04 20.70
CA ARG A 164 -3.34 8.15 21.37
C ARG A 164 -2.25 7.53 20.50
N ASP A 165 -0.99 7.62 20.93
CA ASP A 165 0.10 6.98 20.20
C ASP A 165 -0.12 5.47 20.07
N ILE A 166 0.25 4.94 18.92
CA ILE A 166 0.13 3.53 18.62
C ILE A 166 1.25 2.80 19.35
N THR A 167 0.90 2.08 20.41
CA THR A 167 1.85 1.36 21.29
C THR A 167 2.30 0.01 20.73
N LYS A 168 1.76 -0.42 19.58
CA LYS A 168 2.12 -1.70 18.96
C LYS A 168 3.58 -1.61 18.46
N PRO A 169 4.49 -2.52 18.85
CA PRO A 169 5.89 -2.38 18.46
C PRO A 169 6.13 -2.63 16.96
N VAL A 170 5.42 -3.60 16.41
CA VAL A 170 5.52 -4.11 15.04
C VAL A 170 4.17 -4.69 14.59
N GLY A 171 3.97 -4.85 13.28
CA GLY A 171 2.78 -5.47 12.70
C GLY A 171 2.32 -4.80 11.41
N VAL A 172 1.05 -5.02 11.10
CA VAL A 172 0.31 -4.33 10.04
C VAL A 172 -0.77 -3.47 10.70
N LEU A 173 -0.74 -2.17 10.44
CA LEU A 173 -1.86 -1.29 10.76
C LEU A 173 -2.84 -1.28 9.60
N PHE A 174 -4.05 -1.74 9.85
CA PHE A 174 -5.14 -1.65 8.90
C PHE A 174 -6.00 -0.43 9.20
N SER A 175 -6.29 0.37 8.18
CA SER A 175 -7.12 1.57 8.32
C SER A 175 -7.87 1.85 7.03
N THR A 176 -8.86 2.73 7.09
CA THR A 176 -9.55 3.21 5.90
C THR A 176 -9.02 4.57 5.47
N TYR A 177 -9.21 4.89 4.19
CA TYR A 177 -9.01 6.25 3.68
C TYR A 177 -9.86 7.29 4.42
N SER A 178 -11.09 6.94 4.78
CA SER A 178 -11.99 7.83 5.54
C SER A 178 -11.44 8.14 6.93
N ALA A 179 -10.80 7.17 7.59
CA ALA A 179 -10.20 7.39 8.90
C ALA A 179 -8.96 8.29 8.85
N LEU A 180 -8.24 8.36 7.72
CA LEU A 180 -7.09 9.28 7.58
C LEU A 180 -7.52 10.75 7.64
N VAL A 181 -8.66 11.07 7.03
CA VAL A 181 -9.20 12.43 6.96
C VAL A 181 -10.18 12.74 8.09
N ALA A 182 -10.54 11.73 8.89
CA ALA A 182 -11.38 11.90 10.04
C ALA A 182 -10.67 12.78 11.08
N LYS A 183 -11.27 13.94 11.35
CA LYS A 183 -10.90 14.75 12.49
C LYS A 183 -11.72 14.23 13.67
N GLU A 184 -11.13 13.45 14.56
CA GLU A 184 -11.74 13.36 15.89
C GLU A 184 -11.68 14.76 16.50
N GLY A 185 -12.84 15.25 16.95
CA GLY A 185 -12.86 16.47 17.72
C GLY A 185 -12.14 16.21 19.04
N LEU A 186 -11.22 17.09 19.41
CA LEU A 186 -10.67 17.16 20.75
C LEU A 186 -11.83 17.11 21.76
N ASN A 187 -11.69 16.35 22.85
CA ASN A 187 -12.64 16.46 23.95
C ASN A 187 -12.54 17.85 24.59
N ALA A 188 -13.49 18.24 25.46
CA ALA A 188 -13.50 19.59 26.03
C ALA A 188 -12.18 19.97 26.72
N ALA A 189 -11.59 19.06 27.51
CA ALA A 189 -10.32 19.29 28.18
C ALA A 189 -9.13 19.41 27.21
N GLU A 190 -9.14 18.63 26.12
CA GLU A 190 -8.14 18.73 25.06
C GLU A 190 -8.30 20.01 24.22
N LYS A 191 -9.53 20.52 24.05
CA LYS A 191 -9.80 21.82 23.40
C LYS A 191 -9.28 22.97 24.25
N ASP A 192 -9.54 22.93 25.55
CA ASP A 192 -9.11 23.98 26.49
C ASP A 192 -7.57 24.01 26.58
N LEU A 193 -6.94 22.83 26.66
CA LEU A 193 -5.48 22.72 26.63
C LEU A 193 -4.89 23.23 25.31
N GLN A 194 -5.52 22.90 24.17
CA GLN A 194 -5.06 23.37 22.87
C GLN A 194 -5.25 24.89 22.70
N ALA A 195 -6.33 25.47 23.22
CA ALA A 195 -6.56 26.90 23.21
C ALA A 195 -5.49 27.64 24.01
N ALA A 196 -5.12 27.14 25.19
CA ALA A 196 -4.03 27.69 25.99
C ALA A 196 -2.68 27.63 25.26
N ILE A 197 -2.39 26.53 24.54
CA ILE A 197 -1.18 26.41 23.71
C ILE A 197 -1.20 27.42 22.55
N ASP A 198 -2.33 27.56 21.86
CA ASP A 198 -2.50 28.47 20.72
C ASP A 198 -2.42 29.96 21.19
N GLU A 199 -2.74 30.23 22.46
CA GLU A 199 -2.55 31.53 23.14
C GLU A 199 -1.11 31.76 23.66
N GLY A 200 -0.23 30.76 23.53
CA GLY A 200 1.19 30.87 23.90
C GLY A 200 1.48 30.61 25.39
N ASP A 201 0.64 29.85 26.08
CA ASP A 201 0.87 29.44 27.47
C ASP A 201 2.00 28.40 27.55
N ASP A 202 3.14 28.81 28.14
CA ASP A 202 4.33 27.99 28.31
C ASP A 202 4.10 26.79 29.25
N ASP A 203 3.25 26.93 30.27
CA ASP A 203 2.90 25.86 31.21
C ASP A 203 1.98 24.85 30.53
N ALA A 204 1.05 25.32 29.69
CA ALA A 204 0.23 24.45 28.85
C ALA A 204 1.09 23.68 27.83
N GLN A 205 2.08 24.31 27.20
CA GLN A 205 3.02 23.63 26.31
C GLN A 205 3.87 22.60 27.04
N ALA A 206 4.39 22.92 28.22
CA ALA A 206 5.16 21.98 29.04
C ALA A 206 4.29 20.80 29.54
N ALA A 207 3.08 21.08 30.02
CA ALA A 207 2.12 20.07 30.48
C ALA A 207 1.65 19.17 29.33
N ALA A 208 1.48 19.73 28.14
CA ALA A 208 1.07 19.00 26.97
C ALA A 208 2.22 18.18 26.35
N ALA A 209 3.47 18.66 26.46
CA ALA A 209 4.67 17.89 26.16
C ALA A 209 4.88 16.72 27.16
N ALA A 210 4.58 16.95 28.45
CA ALA A 210 4.67 15.92 29.50
C ALA A 210 3.53 14.89 29.43
N SER A 211 2.32 15.29 29.03
CA SER A 211 1.14 14.41 28.92
C SER A 211 0.96 13.78 27.53
N GLY A 212 1.72 14.25 26.53
CA GLY A 212 1.56 13.86 25.13
C GLY A 212 0.30 14.42 24.45
N ALA A 213 -0.53 15.18 25.16
CA ALA A 213 -1.82 15.69 24.68
C ALA A 213 -1.70 16.91 23.72
N ALA A 214 -0.52 17.53 23.62
CA ALA A 214 -0.30 18.80 22.88
C ALA A 214 -0.47 18.72 21.36
N ASN A 215 -0.29 17.54 20.79
CA ASN A 215 -0.39 17.41 19.35
C ASN A 215 -1.84 17.13 19.00
N LYS A 216 -2.42 17.92 18.10
CA LYS A 216 -3.60 17.54 17.31
C LYS A 216 -3.30 16.22 16.59
N ARG A 217 -3.45 15.06 17.25
CA ARG A 217 -3.00 13.77 16.70
C ARG A 217 -4.00 13.27 15.67
N THR A 218 -3.86 13.75 14.43
CA THR A 218 -4.56 13.16 13.29
C THR A 218 -4.18 11.69 13.15
N ARG A 219 -5.05 10.87 12.56
CA ARG A 219 -4.70 9.47 12.23
C ARG A 219 -3.48 9.40 11.32
N LEU A 220 -3.37 10.35 10.40
CA LEU A 220 -2.22 10.48 9.51
C LEU A 220 -0.91 10.62 10.30
N GLU A 221 -0.85 11.55 11.25
CA GLU A 221 0.35 11.75 12.07
C GLU A 221 0.68 10.54 12.95
N GLN A 222 -0.34 9.91 13.55
CA GLN A 222 -0.13 8.68 14.33
C GLN A 222 0.49 7.57 13.48
N ILE A 223 -0.04 7.36 12.27
CA ILE A 223 0.47 6.38 11.33
C ILE A 223 1.90 6.72 10.92
N ALA A 224 2.17 7.98 10.56
CA ALA A 224 3.50 8.43 10.14
C ALA A 224 4.55 8.21 11.25
N ARG A 225 4.25 8.64 12.48
CA ARG A 225 5.14 8.44 13.64
C ARG A 225 5.35 6.97 13.94
N TRP A 226 4.29 6.16 13.90
CA TRP A 226 4.41 4.72 14.14
C TRP A 226 5.29 4.04 13.08
N MET A 227 5.08 4.35 11.80
CA MET A 227 5.87 3.81 10.69
C MET A 227 7.34 4.18 10.81
N ALA A 228 7.65 5.44 11.13
CA ALA A 228 9.01 5.88 11.38
C ALA A 228 9.62 5.16 12.60
N GLY A 229 8.85 5.06 13.68
CA GLY A 229 9.27 4.58 15.00
C GLY A 229 10.64 5.12 15.46
N SER A 230 11.39 4.32 16.22
CA SER A 230 12.69 4.70 16.79
C SER A 230 13.91 4.25 15.96
N GLY A 231 13.70 3.70 14.77
CA GLY A 231 14.71 2.97 13.98
C GLY A 231 15.32 3.77 12.83
N LYS A 232 16.37 3.22 12.21
CA LYS A 232 16.96 3.76 10.97
C LYS A 232 15.93 3.70 9.83
N ALA A 233 15.94 4.70 8.94
CA ALA A 233 15.08 4.76 7.76
C ALA A 233 15.03 3.46 6.91
N SER A 234 16.10 2.67 6.90
CA SER A 234 16.18 1.40 6.15
C SER A 234 15.27 0.28 6.67
N SER A 235 14.63 0.43 7.83
CA SER A 235 13.71 -0.57 8.40
C SER A 235 12.22 -0.28 8.21
N MET A 236 11.86 0.79 7.47
CA MET A 236 10.46 1.10 7.18
C MET A 236 9.86 0.01 6.29
N GLY A 237 8.68 -0.50 6.62
CA GLY A 237 7.97 -1.46 5.78
C GLY A 237 7.19 -0.77 4.65
N CYS A 238 5.97 -1.26 4.43
CA CYS A 238 5.18 -0.91 3.26
C CYS A 238 4.02 0.03 3.62
N LEU A 239 3.76 1.02 2.76
CA LEU A 239 2.49 1.72 2.65
C LEU A 239 1.72 1.11 1.48
N LEU A 240 0.69 0.33 1.79
CA LEU A 240 -0.17 -0.32 0.80
C LEU A 240 -1.46 0.51 0.69
N PHE A 241 -1.67 1.07 -0.50
CA PHE A 241 -2.88 1.79 -0.88
C PHE A 241 -3.75 0.84 -1.70
N ASP A 242 -4.63 0.11 -1.02
CA ASP A 242 -5.57 -0.84 -1.59
C ASP A 242 -6.86 -0.14 -2.07
N GLU A 243 -7.31 -0.46 -3.27
CA GLU A 243 -8.35 0.28 -4.00
C GLU A 243 -8.04 1.79 -4.07
N CYS A 244 -6.79 2.11 -4.44
CA CYS A 244 -6.23 3.46 -4.36
C CYS A 244 -6.91 4.48 -5.28
N HIS A 245 -7.75 4.05 -6.23
CA HIS A 245 -8.60 4.94 -7.02
C HIS A 245 -9.51 5.85 -6.15
N LYS A 246 -9.73 5.54 -4.87
CA LYS A 246 -10.39 6.44 -3.90
C LYS A 246 -9.59 7.69 -3.57
N ALA A 247 -8.27 7.70 -3.79
CA ALA A 247 -7.39 8.84 -3.60
C ALA A 247 -7.25 9.73 -4.85
N LYS A 248 -8.13 9.57 -5.86
CA LYS A 248 -8.17 10.44 -7.05
C LYS A 248 -8.55 11.89 -6.73
N ASN A 249 -8.46 12.76 -7.74
CA ASN A 249 -8.82 14.19 -7.67
C ASN A 249 -7.91 15.00 -6.73
N LEU A 250 -6.59 14.78 -6.78
CA LEU A 250 -5.62 15.63 -6.08
C LEU A 250 -5.52 17.02 -6.72
N LEU A 251 -5.69 17.11 -8.04
CA LEU A 251 -5.70 18.37 -8.77
C LEU A 251 -7.14 18.87 -8.93
N PRO A 252 -7.38 20.20 -8.89
CA PRO A 252 -8.70 20.76 -9.12
C PRO A 252 -9.27 20.33 -10.48
N ASN A 253 -10.58 20.12 -10.54
CA ASN A 253 -11.27 19.80 -11.80
C ASN A 253 -11.47 21.09 -12.62
N ALA A 254 -11.52 20.96 -13.94
CA ALA A 254 -11.82 22.09 -14.84
C ALA A 254 -13.18 22.75 -14.54
N SER A 255 -14.10 22.03 -13.89
CA SER A 255 -15.41 22.49 -13.43
C SER A 255 -15.40 23.15 -12.03
N GLY A 256 -14.23 23.45 -11.45
CA GLY A 256 -14.11 24.19 -10.18
C GLY A 256 -14.23 23.37 -8.90
N GLY A 257 -14.24 22.04 -8.98
CA GLY A 257 -14.18 21.16 -7.80
C GLY A 257 -12.78 21.15 -7.16
N GLY A 258 -12.69 21.43 -5.87
CA GLY A 258 -11.44 21.42 -5.11
C GLY A 258 -10.84 20.02 -4.92
N ALA A 259 -9.55 19.98 -4.59
CA ALA A 259 -8.80 18.75 -4.36
C ALA A 259 -9.37 17.91 -3.20
N SER A 260 -9.48 16.59 -3.40
CA SER A 260 -9.97 15.63 -2.41
C SER A 260 -9.10 15.64 -1.15
N GLN A 261 -9.73 15.73 0.03
CA GLN A 261 -9.02 15.65 1.31
C GLN A 261 -8.30 14.30 1.45
N THR A 262 -8.89 13.23 0.95
CA THR A 262 -8.27 11.89 0.92
C THR A 262 -7.02 11.88 0.07
N ALA A 263 -7.06 12.52 -1.11
CA ALA A 263 -5.91 12.60 -2.00
C ALA A 263 -4.76 13.39 -1.35
N LYS A 264 -5.08 14.50 -0.67
CA LYS A 264 -4.11 15.29 0.09
C LYS A 264 -3.49 14.48 1.23
N ALA A 265 -4.30 13.79 2.03
CA ALA A 265 -3.81 12.96 3.13
C ALA A 265 -2.91 11.80 2.63
N VAL A 266 -3.25 11.20 1.48
CA VAL A 266 -2.41 10.18 0.85
C VAL A 266 -1.08 10.75 0.36
N LEU A 267 -1.08 11.95 -0.23
CA LEU A 267 0.14 12.63 -0.64
C LEU A 267 1.02 12.97 0.58
N GLU A 268 0.43 13.63 1.57
CA GLU A 268 1.11 14.05 2.81
C GLU A 268 1.74 12.86 3.54
N LEU A 269 1.04 11.72 3.63
CA LEU A 269 1.60 10.51 4.24
C LEU A 269 2.84 9.99 3.49
N GLN A 270 2.89 10.13 2.17
CA GLN A 270 4.04 9.72 1.37
C GLN A 270 5.21 10.69 1.51
N GLU A 271 4.94 11.98 1.65
CA GLU A 271 5.94 13.04 1.90
C GLU A 271 6.56 12.90 3.28
N LEU A 272 5.76 12.58 4.31
CA LEU A 272 6.25 12.30 5.66
C LEU A 272 7.09 11.01 5.75
N LEU A 273 6.91 10.09 4.80
CA LEU A 273 7.55 8.77 4.79
C LEU A 273 8.30 8.52 3.47
N PRO A 274 9.35 9.32 3.16
CA PRO A 274 10.07 9.22 1.89
C PRO A 274 10.79 7.87 1.73
N LYS A 275 11.10 7.18 2.82
CA LYS A 275 11.82 5.89 2.80
C LYS A 275 10.91 4.67 2.96
N ALA A 276 9.60 4.88 3.12
CA ALA A 276 8.65 3.77 3.10
C ALA A 276 8.45 3.25 1.67
N ARG A 277 8.26 1.94 1.56
CA ARG A 277 7.98 1.26 0.30
C ARG A 277 6.51 1.42 -0.05
N VAL A 278 6.19 1.96 -1.23
CA VAL A 278 4.79 2.22 -1.59
C VAL A 278 4.29 1.19 -2.59
N VAL A 279 3.08 0.68 -2.34
CA VAL A 279 2.33 -0.14 -3.30
C VAL A 279 0.98 0.50 -3.52
N TYR A 280 0.68 0.85 -4.76
CA TYR A 280 -0.64 1.28 -5.19
C TYR A 280 -1.35 0.08 -5.79
N CYS A 281 -2.59 -0.19 -5.38
CA CYS A 281 -3.34 -1.35 -5.82
C CYS A 281 -4.74 -0.92 -6.23
N SER A 282 -5.12 -1.16 -7.48
CA SER A 282 -6.46 -0.87 -7.98
C SER A 282 -6.75 -1.68 -9.23
N ALA A 283 -7.89 -2.37 -9.26
CA ALA A 283 -8.38 -3.02 -10.49
C ALA A 283 -8.95 -2.00 -11.48
N THR A 284 -9.33 -0.83 -11.00
CA THR A 284 -9.94 0.21 -11.83
C THR A 284 -8.85 1.11 -12.37
N GLY A 285 -8.70 1.10 -13.70
CA GLY A 285 -7.82 2.01 -14.41
C GLY A 285 -8.28 3.45 -14.26
N ALA A 286 -7.34 4.39 -14.33
CA ALA A 286 -7.69 5.80 -14.33
C ALA A 286 -8.16 6.25 -15.71
N SER A 287 -9.34 6.87 -15.75
CA SER A 287 -9.89 7.46 -16.99
C SER A 287 -9.11 8.69 -17.50
N SER A 288 -8.20 9.23 -16.68
CA SER A 288 -7.37 10.40 -17.01
C SER A 288 -6.09 10.37 -16.18
N VAL A 289 -4.97 10.79 -16.77
CA VAL A 289 -3.67 10.94 -16.09
C VAL A 289 -3.79 11.82 -14.83
N ARG A 290 -4.68 12.83 -14.84
CA ARG A 290 -4.94 13.69 -13.67
C ARG A 290 -5.41 12.91 -12.44
N ASN A 291 -6.13 11.80 -12.67
CA ASN A 291 -6.64 10.96 -11.58
C ASN A 291 -5.55 10.09 -10.94
N LEU A 292 -4.36 10.01 -11.54
CA LEU A 292 -3.20 9.27 -11.03
C LEU A 292 -2.22 10.18 -10.27
N ALA A 293 -2.50 11.47 -10.14
CA ALA A 293 -1.57 12.45 -9.57
C ALA A 293 -1.12 12.16 -8.12
N TYR A 294 -1.86 11.33 -7.37
CA TYR A 294 -1.45 10.89 -6.02
C TYR A 294 -0.37 9.79 -6.04
N MET A 295 -0.13 9.13 -7.18
CA MET A 295 0.84 8.06 -7.36
C MET A 295 2.27 8.60 -7.59
N VAL A 296 2.68 9.56 -6.76
CA VAL A 296 3.93 10.32 -6.93
C VAL A 296 5.20 9.47 -6.85
N ARG A 297 5.10 8.24 -6.33
CA ARG A 297 6.25 7.34 -6.14
C ARG A 297 6.50 6.41 -7.33
N LEU A 298 5.66 6.41 -8.35
CA LEU A 298 5.91 5.63 -9.56
C LEU A 298 7.13 6.16 -10.34
N GLY A 299 7.42 7.46 -10.24
CA GLY A 299 8.46 8.12 -11.02
C GLY A 299 8.02 8.39 -12.47
N LEU A 300 8.95 8.88 -13.29
CA LEU A 300 8.69 9.26 -14.69
C LEU A 300 8.29 8.08 -15.59
N TRP A 301 8.45 6.84 -15.14
CA TRP A 301 8.28 5.62 -15.93
C TRP A 301 7.60 4.49 -15.17
N GLY A 302 6.73 4.83 -14.20
CA GLY A 302 5.98 3.92 -13.32
C GLY A 302 6.11 2.42 -13.57
#